data_AF-A0A7W1ULZ1-F1
#
_entry.id   AF-A0A7W1ULZ1-F1
#
_cell.length_a   1.000
_cell.length_b   1.000
_cell.length_c   1.000
_cell.angle_alpha   90.00
_cell.angle_beta   90.00
_cell.angle_gamma   90.00
#
_symmetry.space_group_name_H-M   'P 1'
#
loop_
_entity.id
_entity.type
_entity.pdbx_description
1 polymer ?
#
loop_
_entity_poly.entity_id
_entity_poly.type
_entity_poly.pdbx_seq_one_letter_code
_entity_poly.pdbx_strand_id
1 'polypeptide(L)' 'VRESAPAGWKGDQAREAQVLNALYPILDRDREATRALFEIIKNQPGY' A
#
# COMPACT_ATOMS: atom_id res chain seq x y z
N VAL A 1 -24.90 -2.90 -0.50
CA VAL A 1 -23.53 -3.09 -0.99
C VAL A 1 -22.61 -2.59 0.12
N ARG A 2 -21.97 -3.52 0.84
CA ARG A 2 -21.05 -3.20 1.93
C ARG A 2 -19.79 -2.67 1.24
N GLU A 3 -19.59 -1.36 1.34
CA GLU A 3 -18.60 -0.62 0.58
C GLU A 3 -17.23 -1.31 0.65
N SER A 4 -16.74 -1.74 -0.50
CA SER A 4 -15.45 -2.42 -0.71
C SER A 4 -14.28 -1.46 -0.53
N ALA A 5 -14.22 -0.70 0.57
CA ALA A 5 -13.04 0.06 0.91
C ALA A 5 -11.98 -0.93 1.45
N PRO A 6 -10.86 -1.17 0.75
CA PRO A 6 -9.85 -2.18 1.14
C PRO A 6 -9.03 -1.79 2.40
N ALA A 7 -9.46 -0.79 3.16
CA ALA A 7 -8.59 0.02 4.01
C ALA A 7 -8.34 -0.54 5.42
N GLY A 8 -8.12 -1.86 5.56
CA GLY A 8 -7.77 -2.48 6.84
C GLY A 8 -6.27 -2.53 7.14
N TRP A 9 -5.42 -1.96 6.28
CA TRP A 9 -3.97 -2.13 6.34
C TRP A 9 -3.22 -0.88 6.84
N LYS A 10 -3.80 0.31 6.66
CA LYS A 10 -3.19 1.57 7.11
C LYS A 10 -3.12 1.60 8.64
N GLY A 11 -1.92 1.78 9.19
CA GLY A 11 -1.69 1.76 10.64
C GLY A 11 -1.44 0.37 11.25
N ASP A 12 -1.60 -0.72 10.48
CA ASP A 12 -1.17 -2.06 10.88
C ASP A 12 0.16 -2.37 10.21
N GLN A 13 1.25 -2.39 10.99
CA GLN A 13 2.61 -2.57 10.45
C GLN A 13 2.79 -3.88 9.68
N ALA A 14 2.14 -4.97 10.11
CA ALA A 14 2.25 -6.26 9.42
C ALA A 14 1.55 -6.20 8.06
N ARG A 15 0.39 -5.54 7.99
CA ARG A 15 -0.34 -5.35 6.73
C ARG A 15 0.31 -4.31 5.82
N GLU A 16 0.87 -3.23 6.36
CA GLU A 16 1.69 -2.28 5.58
C GLU A 16 2.88 -2.97 4.91
N ALA A 17 3.56 -3.88 5.63
CA ALA A 17 4.64 -4.67 5.07
C ALA A 17 4.17 -5.62 3.95
N GLN A 18 2.98 -6.22 4.09
CA GLN A 18 2.39 -7.03 3.03
C GLN A 18 2.13 -6.22 1.74
N VAL A 19 1.61 -4.99 1.87
CA VAL A 19 1.38 -4.11 0.72
C VAL A 19 2.71 -3.73 0.05
N LEU A 20 3.74 -3.33 0.83
CA LEU A 20 5.06 -3.03 0.29
C LEU A 20 5.69 -4.22 -0.45
N ASN A 21 5.58 -5.42 0.12
CA ASN A 21 6.11 -6.64 -0.50
C ASN A 21 5.37 -7.02 -1.78
N ALA A 22 4.08 -6.70 -1.88
CA ALA A 22 3.29 -6.92 -3.09
C ALA A 22 3.66 -5.92 -4.21
N LEU A 23 3.93 -4.66 -3.86
CA LEU A 23 4.33 -3.62 -4.81
C LEU A 23 5.76 -3.82 -5.34
N TYR A 24 6.65 -4.35 -4.51
CA TYR A 24 8.07 -4.47 -4.84
C TYR A 24 8.39 -5.20 -6.16
N PRO A 25 7.88 -6.42 -6.42
CA PRO A 25 8.13 -7.10 -7.69
C PRO A 25 7.39 -6.48 -8.88
N ILE A 26 6.32 -5.71 -8.64
CA ILE A 26 5.57 -5.03 -9.71
C ILE A 26 6.37 -3.84 -10.26
N LEU A 27 7.15 -3.20 -9.40
CA LEU A 27 7.98 -2.04 -9.74
C LEU A 27 9.43 -2.43 -10.00
N ASP A 28 9.65 -3.60 -10.61
CA ASP A 28 10.98 -4.12 -10.96
C ASP A 28 11.99 -4.05 -9.78
N ARG A 29 11.50 -4.34 -8.58
CA ARG A 29 12.32 -4.35 -7.35
C ARG A 29 12.99 -2.99 -7.06
N ASP A 30 12.40 -1.90 -7.56
CA ASP A 30 12.80 -0.54 -7.26
C ASP A 30 12.23 -0.13 -5.89
N ARG A 31 13.13 0.12 -4.94
CA ARG A 31 12.77 0.50 -3.56
C ARG A 31 12.19 1.90 -3.48
N GLU A 32 12.71 2.83 -4.28
CA GLU A 32 12.29 4.23 -4.27
C GLU A 32 10.89 4.36 -4.86
N ALA A 33 10.66 3.78 -6.03
CA ALA A 33 9.35 3.75 -6.68
C ALA A 33 8.31 3.06 -5.79
N THR A 34 8.67 1.93 -5.16
CA THR A 34 7.79 1.21 -4.23
C THR A 34 7.39 2.06 -3.04
N ARG A 35 8.34 2.80 -2.45
CA ARG A 35 8.04 3.66 -1.31
C ARG A 35 7.20 4.85 -1.72
N ALA A 36 7.53 5.51 -2.82
CA ALA A 36 6.77 6.65 -3.32
C ALA A 36 5.31 6.28 -3.62
N LEU A 37 5.09 5.16 -4.31
CA LEU A 37 3.74 4.69 -4.60
C LEU A 37 2.98 4.30 -3.33
N PHE A 38 3.63 3.61 -2.40
CA PHE A 38 3.03 3.25 -1.12
C PHE A 38 2.56 4.48 -0.33
N GLU A 39 3.39 5.54 -0.26
CA GLU A 39 3.02 6.78 0.44
C GLU A 39 1.87 7.52 -0.27
N ILE A 40 1.81 7.50 -1.61
CA ILE A 40 0.68 8.04 -2.36
C ILE A 40 -0.60 7.32 -1.97
N ILE A 41 -0.60 5.99 -1.99
CA ILE A 41 -1.77 5.17 -1.65
C ILE A 41 -2.18 5.41 -0.18
N LYS A 42 -1.22 5.46 0.74
CA LYS A 42 -1.46 5.66 2.19
C LYS A 42 -2.14 7.00 2.49
N ASN A 43 -1.85 8.04 1.71
CA ASN A 43 -2.35 9.39 1.92
C ASN A 43 -3.57 9.75 1.04
N GLN A 44 -4.13 8.81 0.28
CA GLN A 44 -5.34 9.07 -0.51
C GLN A 44 -6.58 9.25 0.39
N PRO A 45 -7.40 10.30 0.18
CA PRO A 45 -8.67 10.45 0.88
C PRO A 45 -9.64 9.34 0.45
N GLY A 46 -10.10 8.54 1.41
CA GLY A 46 -10.91 7.33 1.16
C GLY A 46 -10.28 6.03 1.68
N TYR A 47 -9.05 6.11 2.21
CA TYR A 47 -8.35 5.06 2.97
C TYR A 47 -7.88 5.56 4.35
#